data_AF-A0A9Q9YG41-F1
#
_entry.id   AF-A0A9Q9YG41-F1
#
_cell.length_a   1.000
_cell.length_b   1.000
_cell.length_c   1.000
_cell.angle_alpha   90.00
_cell.angle_beta   90.00
_cell.angle_gamma   90.00
#
_symmetry.space_group_name_H-M   'P 1'
#
loop_
_entity.id
_entity.type
_entity.pdbx_description
1 polymer ?
#
loop_
_entity_poly.entity_id
_entity_poly.type
_entity_poly.pdbx_seq_one_letter_code
_entity_poly.pdbx_strand_id
1 'polypeptide(L)'
;MPVSVMMAELDEKMLLQFETQELEAPGGIATPQVYSQLLVLYLLHNDMNNARYLWKRIPHAIKTANPELAAIWAVGQRIWQRDFPGIYATIAAYQWSESILPVMEALRATIDMDIQRTSSLVGSPGSMESLEKQLSCPICLDMFTKPVVILPCQHNLCRGCASDLYDSRNPYRFSGGVFRCPTCRFEVVLDRHGVHGLQRNLLVENIIDIYKQQQEGGGGGSTTETSIKPKSSKEPMCQEHEDEKINIYCVTHQIPTCSMCKVFGQHKDCEVSPLASVYQAQKGELSNAIDALVAVNGRLQALLNQMEEASTAVQDNAQRAKQRLSECFDSLYAALEERKSALLERISKEQDEKIAALRSLARSYGDRLQAATELTDRAVQALEQSSAAEFLLASKNLISQTKDVAKSSLAEERPEPGFERMDHFTLDTEQVETFLSKMDFGGDDDEEFEDAEDQE
;
A
#
# COMPACT_ATOMS: atom_id res chain seq x y z
N MET A 1 10.87 11.58 17.37
CA MET A 1 10.41 10.61 16.36
C MET A 1 11.09 9.26 16.63
N PRO A 2 10.43 8.11 16.44
CA PRO A 2 11.07 6.82 16.65
C PRO A 2 12.20 6.59 15.64
N VAL A 3 13.28 5.94 16.06
CA VAL A 3 14.49 5.69 15.27
C VAL A 3 14.19 4.94 13.95
N SER A 4 13.17 4.09 13.92
CA SER A 4 12.74 3.38 12.71
C SER A 4 12.09 4.27 11.66
N VAL A 5 11.37 5.32 12.09
CA VAL A 5 10.75 6.31 11.19
C VAL A 5 11.84 7.21 10.60
N MET A 6 12.83 7.58 11.42
CA MET A 6 13.97 8.36 10.96
C MET A 6 14.84 7.60 9.94
N MET A 7 15.03 6.28 10.11
CA MET A 7 15.77 5.47 9.13
C MET A 7 15.03 5.32 7.80
N ALA A 8 13.71 5.08 7.84
CA ALA A 8 12.89 4.99 6.62
C ALA A 8 12.85 6.33 5.85
N GLU A 9 12.74 7.46 6.54
CA GLU A 9 12.80 8.80 5.93
C GLU A 9 14.18 9.12 5.32
N LEU A 10 15.26 8.56 5.89
CA LEU A 10 16.61 8.68 5.34
C LEU A 10 16.77 7.83 4.07
N ASP A 11 16.21 6.63 4.03
CA ASP A 11 16.29 5.72 2.88
C ASP A 11 15.49 6.23 1.67
N GLU A 12 14.29 6.80 1.88
CA GLU A 12 13.49 7.43 0.81
C GLU A 12 14.16 8.67 0.22
N LYS A 13 14.79 9.50 1.06
CA LYS A 13 15.56 10.67 0.60
C LYS A 13 16.79 10.27 -0.21
N MET A 14 17.49 9.21 0.21
CA MET A 14 18.63 8.67 -0.54
C MET A 14 18.19 8.08 -1.89
N LEU A 15 17.06 7.37 -1.94
CA LEU A 15 16.50 6.84 -3.19
C LEU A 15 16.22 7.97 -4.19
N LEU A 16 15.48 9.01 -3.77
CA LEU A 16 15.16 10.17 -4.61
C LEU A 16 16.42 10.91 -5.10
N GLN A 17 17.43 11.01 -4.25
CA GLN A 17 18.71 11.63 -4.61
C GLN A 17 19.42 10.85 -5.72
N PHE A 18 19.48 9.52 -5.63
CA PHE A 18 20.11 8.70 -6.67
C PHE A 18 19.28 8.62 -7.96
N GLU A 19 17.95 8.69 -7.88
CA GLU A 19 17.08 8.76 -9.07
C GLU A 19 17.33 10.06 -9.85
N THR A 20 17.47 11.17 -9.12
CA THR A 20 17.84 12.48 -9.69
C THR A 20 19.22 12.42 -10.36
N GLN A 21 20.20 11.79 -9.71
CA GLN A 21 21.55 11.61 -10.27
C GLN A 21 21.58 10.71 -11.52
N GLU A 22 20.64 9.76 -11.66
CA GLU A 22 20.51 8.95 -12.89
C GLU A 22 19.93 9.76 -14.04
N LEU A 23 18.91 10.58 -13.75
CA LEU A 23 18.24 11.44 -14.73
C LEU A 23 19.13 12.58 -15.22
N GLU A 24 19.95 13.16 -14.33
CA GLU A 24 20.84 14.28 -14.64
C GLU A 24 22.22 13.83 -15.14
N ALA A 25 22.44 12.53 -15.36
CA ALA A 25 23.73 12.01 -15.75
C ALA A 25 24.19 12.57 -17.12
N PRO A 26 25.44 13.09 -17.22
CA PRO A 26 25.95 13.66 -18.47
C PRO A 26 26.03 12.57 -19.55
N GLY A 27 25.30 12.78 -20.65
CA GLY A 27 25.18 11.79 -21.74
C GLY A 27 24.14 10.69 -21.51
N GLY A 28 23.28 10.83 -20.49
CA GLY A 28 22.17 9.89 -20.21
C GLY A 28 22.62 8.53 -19.68
N ILE A 29 23.88 8.41 -19.23
CA ILE A 29 24.46 7.18 -18.68
C ILE A 29 25.08 7.54 -17.33
N ALA A 30 24.49 7.04 -16.25
CA ALA A 30 24.99 7.25 -14.90
C ALA A 30 26.22 6.38 -14.60
N THR A 31 26.90 6.68 -13.49
CA THR A 31 28.06 5.88 -13.07
C THR A 31 27.61 4.50 -12.58
N PRO A 32 28.47 3.46 -12.68
CA PRO A 32 28.15 2.14 -12.15
C PRO A 32 27.77 2.16 -10.66
N GLN A 33 28.37 3.05 -9.88
CA GLN A 33 28.05 3.24 -8.47
C GLN A 33 26.61 3.71 -8.27
N VAL A 34 26.13 4.68 -9.04
CA VAL A 34 24.74 5.17 -8.97
C VAL A 34 23.76 4.04 -9.33
N TYR A 35 24.07 3.27 -10.38
CA TYR A 35 23.24 2.12 -10.76
C TYR A 35 23.21 1.03 -9.70
N SER A 36 24.36 0.71 -9.07
CA SER A 36 24.42 -0.26 -7.97
C SER A 36 23.59 0.19 -6.76
N GLN A 37 23.71 1.46 -6.37
CA GLN A 37 22.98 2.02 -5.23
C GLN A 37 21.47 2.05 -5.47
N LEU A 38 21.02 2.54 -6.64
CA LEU A 38 19.60 2.52 -7.01
C LEU A 38 19.03 1.11 -7.04
N LEU A 39 19.74 0.19 -7.66
CA LEU A 39 19.27 -1.18 -7.80
C LEU A 39 19.09 -1.85 -6.44
N VAL A 40 20.04 -1.65 -5.52
CA VAL A 40 19.98 -2.22 -4.17
C VAL A 40 18.89 -1.55 -3.31
N LEU A 41 18.69 -0.25 -3.42
CA LEU A 41 17.61 0.45 -2.72
C LEU A 41 16.21 0.02 -3.22
N TYR A 42 16.03 -0.21 -4.52
CA TYR A 42 14.77 -0.78 -5.03
C TYR A 42 14.53 -2.20 -4.50
N LEU A 43 15.57 -3.03 -4.41
CA LEU A 43 15.44 -4.37 -3.82
C LEU A 43 15.07 -4.31 -2.33
N LEU A 44 15.66 -3.37 -1.57
CA LEU A 44 15.36 -3.19 -0.15
C LEU A 44 13.91 -2.77 0.10
N HIS A 45 13.39 -1.84 -0.72
CA HIS A 45 11.99 -1.41 -0.65
C HIS A 45 11.01 -2.38 -1.32
N ASN A 46 11.49 -3.53 -1.80
CA ASN A 46 10.70 -4.54 -2.53
C ASN A 46 10.01 -3.99 -3.80
N ASP A 47 10.58 -2.96 -4.43
CA ASP A 47 10.11 -2.40 -5.70
C ASP A 47 10.76 -3.10 -6.90
N MET A 48 10.30 -4.32 -7.15
CA MET A 48 10.84 -5.16 -8.22
C MET A 48 10.55 -4.64 -9.62
N ASN A 49 9.56 -3.77 -9.81
CA ASN A 49 9.23 -3.22 -11.11
C ASN A 49 10.27 -2.19 -11.53
N ASN A 50 10.55 -1.22 -10.66
CA ASN A 50 11.57 -0.21 -10.93
C ASN A 50 12.97 -0.82 -11.02
N ALA A 51 13.31 -1.82 -10.19
CA ALA A 51 14.55 -2.57 -10.31
C ALA A 51 14.73 -3.22 -11.71
N ARG A 52 13.67 -3.81 -12.27
CA ARG A 52 13.69 -4.42 -13.62
C ARG A 52 13.83 -3.38 -14.73
N TYR A 53 13.11 -2.27 -14.61
CA TYR A 53 13.20 -1.19 -15.59
C TYR A 53 14.59 -0.57 -15.59
N LEU A 54 15.15 -0.28 -14.41
CA LEU A 54 16.52 0.16 -14.26
C LEU A 54 17.50 -0.83 -14.88
N TRP A 55 17.39 -2.14 -14.57
CA TRP A 55 18.25 -3.16 -15.17
C TRP A 55 18.18 -3.18 -16.70
N LYS A 56 17.00 -2.96 -17.30
CA LYS A 56 16.89 -2.87 -18.76
C LYS A 56 17.57 -1.63 -19.34
N ARG A 57 17.51 -0.48 -18.65
CA ARG A 57 18.12 0.78 -19.08
C ARG A 57 19.65 0.77 -19.00
N ILE A 58 20.23 0.05 -18.03
CA ILE A 58 21.69 0.00 -17.85
C ILE A 58 22.38 -0.55 -19.13
N PRO A 59 23.35 0.19 -19.71
CA PRO A 59 24.10 -0.26 -20.89
C PRO A 59 24.80 -1.61 -20.69
N HIS A 60 24.83 -2.44 -21.75
CA HIS A 60 25.45 -3.77 -21.67
C HIS A 60 26.94 -3.72 -21.29
N ALA A 61 27.68 -2.72 -21.77
CA ALA A 61 29.08 -2.52 -21.41
C ALA A 61 29.29 -2.30 -19.90
N ILE A 62 28.35 -1.62 -19.22
CA ILE A 62 28.41 -1.41 -17.77
C ILE A 62 28.09 -2.70 -17.02
N LYS A 63 27.11 -3.49 -17.51
CA LYS A 63 26.76 -4.80 -16.93
C LYS A 63 27.90 -5.80 -16.97
N THR A 64 28.69 -5.81 -18.04
CA THR A 64 29.83 -6.73 -18.20
C THR A 64 31.08 -6.24 -17.48
N ALA A 65 31.29 -4.92 -17.40
CA ALA A 65 32.44 -4.33 -16.72
C ALA A 65 32.33 -4.34 -15.19
N ASN A 66 31.11 -4.39 -14.63
CA ASN A 66 30.89 -4.29 -13.18
C ASN A 66 30.31 -5.59 -12.62
N PRO A 67 31.15 -6.48 -12.07
CA PRO A 67 30.68 -7.76 -11.53
C PRO A 67 29.77 -7.60 -10.30
N GLU A 68 29.95 -6.53 -9.50
CA GLU A 68 29.09 -6.24 -8.35
C GLU A 68 27.66 -5.91 -8.77
N LEU A 69 27.51 -5.12 -9.84
CA LEU A 69 26.21 -4.78 -10.40
C LEU A 69 25.47 -6.01 -10.94
N ALA A 70 26.20 -6.93 -11.57
CA ALA A 70 25.66 -8.22 -11.99
C ALA A 70 25.28 -9.12 -10.80
N ALA A 71 26.07 -9.10 -9.72
CA ALA A 71 25.78 -9.84 -8.50
C ALA A 71 24.53 -9.29 -7.77
N ILE A 72 24.38 -7.96 -7.69
CA ILE A 72 23.16 -7.31 -7.17
C ILE A 72 21.94 -7.78 -7.96
N TRP A 73 22.02 -7.77 -9.28
CA TRP A 73 20.91 -8.22 -10.11
C TRP A 73 20.61 -9.70 -9.94
N ALA A 74 21.62 -10.55 -9.75
CA ALA A 74 21.43 -11.96 -9.43
C ALA A 74 20.63 -12.15 -8.14
N VAL A 75 20.87 -11.33 -7.10
CA VAL A 75 20.05 -11.30 -5.88
C VAL A 75 18.61 -10.91 -6.21
N GLY A 76 18.40 -9.86 -7.00
CA GLY A 76 17.07 -9.43 -7.45
C GLY A 76 16.32 -10.51 -8.25
N GLN A 77 17.01 -11.29 -9.06
CA GLN A 77 16.41 -12.43 -9.78
C GLN A 77 15.90 -13.50 -8.82
N ARG A 78 16.64 -13.80 -7.74
CA ARG A 78 16.21 -14.77 -6.71
C ARG A 78 15.01 -14.26 -5.91
N ILE A 79 14.98 -12.97 -5.58
CA ILE A 79 13.82 -12.31 -4.94
C ILE A 79 12.57 -12.45 -5.82
N TRP A 80 12.69 -12.13 -7.11
CA TRP A 80 11.57 -12.26 -8.05
C TRP A 80 11.08 -13.72 -8.16
N GLN A 81 12.00 -14.68 -8.26
CA GLN A 81 11.66 -16.10 -8.33
C GLN A 81 11.11 -16.67 -7.01
N ARG A 82 11.09 -15.87 -5.94
CA ARG A 82 10.75 -16.30 -4.57
C ARG A 82 11.61 -17.48 -4.08
N ASP A 83 12.84 -17.56 -4.60
CA ASP A 83 13.83 -18.56 -4.22
C ASP A 83 14.62 -18.06 -3.01
N PHE A 84 13.98 -18.11 -1.83
CA PHE A 84 14.55 -17.58 -0.61
C PHE A 84 15.92 -18.18 -0.26
N PRO A 85 16.13 -19.51 -0.25
CA PRO A 85 17.46 -20.08 -0.01
C PRO A 85 18.51 -19.59 -1.02
N GLY A 86 18.12 -19.42 -2.28
CA GLY A 86 18.97 -18.87 -3.33
C GLY A 86 19.40 -17.42 -3.09
N ILE A 87 18.57 -16.60 -2.42
CA ILE A 87 18.93 -15.23 -2.02
C ILE A 87 20.12 -15.24 -1.07
N TYR A 88 20.05 -16.02 0.02
CA TYR A 88 21.15 -16.13 1.00
C TYR A 88 22.44 -16.65 0.38
N ALA A 89 22.34 -17.68 -0.46
CA ALA A 89 23.49 -18.24 -1.15
C ALA A 89 24.13 -17.21 -2.08
N THR A 90 23.33 -16.43 -2.81
CA THR A 90 23.84 -15.41 -3.75
C THR A 90 24.46 -14.22 -2.99
N ILE A 91 23.87 -13.80 -1.87
CA ILE A 91 24.43 -12.74 -1.01
C ILE A 91 25.76 -13.18 -0.40
N ALA A 92 25.86 -14.42 0.08
CA ALA A 92 27.08 -14.93 0.71
C ALA A 92 28.20 -15.27 -0.29
N ALA A 93 27.86 -15.55 -1.54
CA ALA A 93 28.81 -15.92 -2.58
C ALA A 93 29.65 -14.75 -3.13
N TYR A 94 29.23 -13.50 -2.87
CA TYR A 94 29.88 -12.31 -3.40
C TYR A 94 30.49 -11.44 -2.28
N GLN A 95 31.63 -10.81 -2.56
CA GLN A 95 32.27 -9.86 -1.65
C GLN A 95 31.82 -8.43 -1.98
N TRP A 96 30.94 -7.88 -1.14
CA TRP A 96 30.32 -6.57 -1.34
C TRP A 96 31.25 -5.42 -0.95
N SER A 97 31.16 -4.30 -1.67
CA SER A 97 31.79 -3.04 -1.29
C SER A 97 31.20 -2.48 0.02
N GLU A 98 31.97 -1.62 0.70
CA GLU A 98 31.55 -0.98 1.97
C GLU A 98 30.22 -0.23 1.86
N SER A 99 29.87 0.23 0.65
CA SER A 99 28.64 0.97 0.38
C SER A 99 27.41 0.10 0.14
N ILE A 100 27.59 -1.19 -0.19
CA ILE A 100 26.50 -2.13 -0.56
C ILE A 100 26.28 -3.18 0.53
N LEU A 101 27.34 -3.55 1.25
CA LEU A 101 27.29 -4.55 2.32
C LEU A 101 26.19 -4.26 3.36
N PRO A 102 26.03 -3.03 3.90
CA PRO A 102 25.00 -2.76 4.91
C PRO A 102 23.58 -3.00 4.39
N VAL A 103 23.35 -2.72 3.11
CA VAL A 103 22.02 -2.88 2.51
C VAL A 103 21.72 -4.34 2.20
N MET A 104 22.72 -5.12 1.80
CA MET A 104 22.58 -6.58 1.63
C MET A 104 22.31 -7.29 2.96
N GLU A 105 22.89 -6.81 4.06
CA GLU A 105 22.60 -7.29 5.41
C GLU A 105 21.19 -6.89 5.86
N ALA A 106 20.75 -5.66 5.57
CA ALA A 106 19.39 -5.20 5.85
C ALA A 106 18.34 -5.98 5.04
N LEU A 107 18.62 -6.27 3.78
CA LEU A 107 17.78 -7.10 2.91
C LEU A 107 17.68 -8.53 3.47
N ARG A 108 18.80 -9.11 3.92
CA ARG A 108 18.81 -10.42 4.59
C ARG A 108 17.96 -10.42 5.85
N ALA A 109 18.08 -9.40 6.69
CA ALA A 109 17.31 -9.27 7.93
C ALA A 109 15.80 -9.08 7.68
N THR A 110 15.44 -8.33 6.63
CA THR A 110 14.05 -8.11 6.22
C THR A 110 13.42 -9.42 5.73
N ILE A 111 14.15 -10.18 4.92
CA ILE A 111 13.71 -11.48 4.43
C ILE A 111 13.68 -12.51 5.56
N ASP A 112 14.62 -12.50 6.51
CA ASP A 112 14.57 -13.35 7.72
C ASP A 112 13.32 -13.05 8.56
N MET A 113 12.94 -11.78 8.71
CA MET A 113 11.70 -11.39 9.38
C MET A 113 10.45 -11.89 8.64
N ASP A 114 10.45 -11.82 7.31
CA ASP A 114 9.31 -12.28 6.50
C ASP A 114 9.23 -13.82 6.38
N ILE A 115 10.37 -14.52 6.40
CA ILE A 115 10.44 -15.98 6.48
C ILE A 115 10.05 -16.45 7.89
N GLN A 116 10.41 -15.75 8.96
CA GLN A 116 9.90 -16.10 10.30
C GLN A 116 8.38 -15.84 10.42
N ARG A 117 7.86 -14.82 9.73
CA ARG A 117 6.43 -14.55 9.60
C ARG A 117 5.69 -15.58 8.72
N THR A 118 6.33 -16.15 7.70
CA THR A 118 5.71 -17.10 6.74
C THR A 118 6.01 -18.58 7.02
N SER A 119 7.12 -18.91 7.70
CA SER A 119 7.42 -20.25 8.23
C SER A 119 6.48 -20.60 9.40
N SER A 120 5.86 -19.58 10.00
CA SER A 120 4.68 -19.73 10.87
C SER A 120 3.39 -20.09 10.10
N LEU A 121 3.39 -20.09 8.76
CA LEU A 121 2.22 -20.30 7.90
C LEU A 121 2.31 -21.52 6.97
N VAL A 122 3.48 -21.99 6.56
CA VAL A 122 3.59 -23.22 5.73
C VAL A 122 4.87 -24.01 6.07
N GLY A 123 4.71 -25.10 6.83
CA GLY A 123 5.65 -26.22 6.86
C GLY A 123 5.01 -27.43 6.17
N SER A 124 5.78 -28.22 5.42
CA SER A 124 5.34 -29.53 4.92
C SER A 124 6.55 -30.45 4.63
N PRO A 125 6.45 -31.80 4.69
CA PRO A 125 5.30 -32.65 5.02
C PRO A 125 5.52 -33.58 6.22
N GLY A 126 4.41 -33.81 6.93
CA GLY A 126 4.18 -34.90 7.89
C GLY A 126 2.70 -34.92 8.20
N SER A 127 1.92 -35.65 7.40
CA SER A 127 0.45 -35.71 7.51
C SER A 127 0.05 -36.25 8.88
N MET A 128 -0.80 -35.49 9.58
CA MET A 128 -1.25 -35.55 10.98
C MET A 128 -0.49 -34.67 12.00
N GLU A 129 0.85 -34.63 12.03
CA GLU A 129 1.59 -33.73 12.96
C GLU A 129 1.54 -32.25 12.52
N SER A 130 1.44 -32.01 11.21
CA SER A 130 1.31 -30.65 10.67
C SER A 130 -0.03 -29.99 11.04
N LEU A 131 -1.10 -30.78 11.20
CA LEU A 131 -2.43 -30.29 11.56
C LEU A 131 -2.53 -30.00 13.07
N GLU A 132 -1.90 -30.80 13.92
CA GLU A 132 -1.82 -30.56 15.36
C GLU A 132 -1.13 -29.23 15.68
N LYS A 133 -0.04 -28.92 14.97
CA LYS A 133 0.68 -27.63 15.07
C LYS A 133 -0.14 -26.45 14.56
N GLN A 134 -1.07 -26.66 13.63
CA GLN A 134 -1.98 -25.63 13.14
C GLN A 134 -3.18 -25.39 14.09
N LEU A 135 -3.45 -26.34 14.98
CA LEU A 135 -4.54 -26.29 15.97
C LEU A 135 -4.04 -26.00 17.40
N SER A 136 -2.76 -25.66 17.56
CA SER A 136 -2.16 -25.31 18.84
C SER A 136 -2.02 -23.81 19.05
N CYS A 137 -2.15 -23.40 20.31
CA CYS A 137 -2.04 -22.02 20.74
C CYS A 137 -0.57 -21.62 20.82
N PRO A 138 -0.15 -20.48 20.24
CA PRO A 138 1.25 -20.04 20.27
C PRO A 138 1.77 -19.61 21.65
N ILE A 139 0.89 -19.58 22.67
CA ILE A 139 1.23 -19.15 24.04
C ILE A 139 1.38 -20.35 24.98
N CYS A 140 0.36 -21.21 25.06
CA CYS A 140 0.42 -22.40 25.92
C CYS A 140 0.97 -23.63 25.19
N LEU A 141 1.11 -23.58 23.86
CA LEU A 141 1.57 -24.68 22.99
C LEU A 141 0.65 -25.91 22.94
N ASP A 142 -0.41 -25.94 23.75
CA ASP A 142 -1.50 -26.92 23.71
C ASP A 142 -2.54 -26.58 22.63
N MET A 143 -3.41 -27.55 22.29
CA MET A 143 -4.57 -27.31 21.42
C MET A 143 -5.47 -26.17 21.94
N PHE A 144 -6.04 -25.38 21.03
CA PHE A 144 -6.86 -24.25 21.44
C PHE A 144 -8.02 -24.67 22.34
N THR A 145 -8.12 -24.04 23.50
CA THR A 145 -9.23 -24.18 24.43
C THR A 145 -10.01 -22.87 24.47
N LYS A 146 -11.25 -22.90 23.97
CA LYS A 146 -12.10 -21.71 23.75
C LYS A 146 -11.34 -20.62 22.94
N PRO A 147 -10.98 -20.89 21.67
CA PRO A 147 -10.22 -19.96 20.85
C PRO A 147 -10.96 -18.63 20.68
N VAL A 148 -10.23 -17.52 20.84
CA VAL A 148 -10.68 -16.15 20.52
C VAL A 148 -9.90 -15.63 19.31
N VAL A 149 -10.59 -14.92 18.41
CA VAL A 149 -10.00 -14.32 17.21
C VAL A 149 -9.65 -12.85 17.46
N ILE A 150 -8.48 -12.43 16.98
CA ILE A 150 -7.98 -11.06 17.12
C ILE A 150 -8.14 -10.36 15.76
N LEU A 151 -9.13 -9.48 15.62
CA LEU A 151 -9.36 -8.72 14.39
C LEU A 151 -8.51 -7.43 14.37
N PRO A 152 -8.07 -6.96 13.19
CA PRO A 152 -8.27 -7.51 11.85
C PRO A 152 -7.24 -8.58 11.45
N CYS A 153 -6.27 -8.88 12.31
CA CYS A 153 -5.17 -9.80 11.96
C CYS A 153 -5.54 -11.29 11.90
N GLN A 154 -6.77 -11.65 12.30
CA GLN A 154 -7.39 -12.99 12.26
C GLN A 154 -6.61 -14.12 12.98
N HIS A 155 -5.64 -13.78 13.83
CA HIS A 155 -4.91 -14.76 14.63
C HIS A 155 -5.74 -15.22 15.84
N ASN A 156 -5.53 -16.48 16.26
CA ASN A 156 -6.30 -17.11 17.32
C ASN A 156 -5.45 -17.36 18.58
N LEU A 157 -6.05 -17.24 19.76
CA LEU A 157 -5.46 -17.57 21.07
C LEU A 157 -6.48 -18.28 21.95
N CYS A 158 -6.05 -19.07 22.93
CA CYS A 158 -6.95 -19.50 24.00
C CYS A 158 -7.45 -18.27 24.78
N ARG A 159 -8.74 -18.25 25.16
CA ARG A 159 -9.31 -17.16 25.97
C ARG A 159 -8.53 -16.91 27.27
N GLY A 160 -8.06 -17.98 27.92
CA GLY A 160 -7.20 -17.89 29.10
C GLY A 160 -5.86 -17.20 28.79
N CYS A 161 -5.14 -17.67 27.78
CA CYS A 161 -3.85 -17.09 27.37
C CYS A 161 -3.95 -15.61 26.97
N ALA A 162 -5.04 -15.22 26.30
CA ALA A 162 -5.26 -13.83 25.95
C ALA A 162 -5.51 -12.98 27.21
N SER A 163 -6.25 -13.50 28.20
CA SER A 163 -6.50 -12.83 29.49
C SER A 163 -5.20 -12.63 30.26
N ASP A 164 -4.40 -13.69 30.40
CA ASP A 164 -3.13 -13.65 31.15
C ASP A 164 -2.14 -12.65 30.52
N LEU A 165 -2.08 -12.57 29.19
CA LEU A 165 -1.24 -11.62 28.47
C LEU A 165 -1.69 -10.17 28.62
N TYR A 166 -3.00 -9.95 28.77
CA TYR A 166 -3.55 -8.62 28.98
C TYR A 166 -3.36 -8.16 30.44
N ASP A 167 -3.63 -9.05 31.40
CA ASP A 167 -3.52 -8.77 32.83
C ASP A 167 -2.07 -8.58 33.29
N SER A 168 -1.11 -9.29 32.68
CA SER A 168 0.33 -9.16 32.99
C SER A 168 0.97 -7.88 32.46
N ARG A 169 0.38 -7.25 31.43
CA ARG A 169 0.90 -6.03 30.79
C ARG A 169 0.14 -4.77 31.16
N ASN A 170 -0.98 -4.88 31.85
CA ASN A 170 -1.79 -3.73 32.25
C ASN A 170 -2.05 -3.71 33.78
N PRO A 171 -1.26 -2.98 34.58
CA PRO A 171 -1.40 -2.92 36.04
C PRO A 171 -2.68 -2.20 36.50
N TYR A 172 -3.37 -1.47 35.62
CA TYR A 172 -4.55 -0.67 35.95
C TYR A 172 -5.80 -1.36 35.37
N ARG A 173 -6.58 -2.00 36.25
CA ARG A 173 -7.75 -2.86 35.94
C ARG A 173 -8.99 -2.15 35.37
N PHE A 174 -8.92 -0.87 35.06
CA PHE A 174 -10.10 -0.09 34.66
C PHE A 174 -9.82 0.76 33.43
N SER A 175 -10.57 0.47 32.36
CA SER A 175 -10.69 1.17 31.06
C SER A 175 -9.96 0.48 29.91
N GLY A 176 -10.66 0.38 28.77
CA GLY A 176 -10.26 -0.31 27.55
C GLY A 176 -8.80 -0.05 27.18
N GLY A 177 -8.07 -1.15 26.96
CA GLY A 177 -6.63 -1.14 26.74
C GLY A 177 -6.27 -1.59 25.34
N VAL A 178 -5.05 -1.26 24.93
CA VAL A 178 -4.48 -1.74 23.67
C VAL A 178 -3.98 -3.17 23.90
N PHE A 179 -4.51 -4.12 23.13
CA PHE A 179 -4.06 -5.50 23.11
C PHE A 179 -3.20 -5.76 21.89
N ARG A 180 -1.96 -6.16 22.13
CA ARG A 180 -1.00 -6.47 21.07
C ARG A 180 -1.02 -7.95 20.76
N CYS A 181 -1.41 -8.32 19.55
CA CYS A 181 -1.39 -9.70 19.10
C CYS A 181 0.03 -10.28 19.23
N PRO A 182 0.23 -11.39 19.96
CA PRO A 182 1.56 -11.98 20.12
C PRO A 182 2.10 -12.59 18.82
N THR A 183 1.21 -12.95 17.88
CA THR A 183 1.58 -13.59 16.60
C THR A 183 2.05 -12.59 15.56
N CYS A 184 1.33 -11.47 15.36
CA CYS A 184 1.65 -10.49 14.31
C CYS A 184 2.00 -9.09 14.84
N ARG A 185 1.95 -8.89 16.17
CA ARG A 185 2.18 -7.61 16.85
C ARG A 185 1.24 -6.47 16.48
N PHE A 186 0.19 -6.76 15.72
CA PHE A 186 -0.90 -5.83 15.45
C PHE A 186 -1.56 -5.41 16.77
N GLU A 187 -1.77 -4.11 16.93
CA GLU A 187 -2.36 -3.51 18.12
C GLU A 187 -3.85 -3.28 17.91
N VAL A 188 -4.66 -3.89 18.77
CA VAL A 188 -6.12 -3.82 18.73
C VAL A 188 -6.59 -3.04 19.94
N VAL A 189 -7.39 -2.00 19.72
CA VAL A 189 -8.04 -1.28 20.81
C VAL A 189 -9.21 -2.13 21.30
N LEU A 190 -9.17 -2.53 22.57
CA LEU A 190 -10.25 -3.30 23.19
C LEU A 190 -11.27 -2.37 23.85
N ASP A 191 -12.53 -2.78 23.82
CA ASP A 191 -13.63 -2.07 24.44
C ASP A 191 -13.58 -2.17 25.99
N ARG A 192 -14.62 -1.66 26.65
CA ARG A 192 -14.77 -1.73 28.12
C ARG A 192 -14.74 -3.16 28.68
N HIS A 193 -14.97 -4.19 27.85
CA HIS A 193 -14.93 -5.60 28.25
C HIS A 193 -13.54 -6.24 28.05
N GLY A 194 -12.56 -5.49 27.53
CA GLY A 194 -11.19 -5.95 27.35
C GLY A 194 -11.12 -7.23 26.51
N VAL A 195 -10.31 -8.19 26.94
CA VAL A 195 -10.13 -9.47 26.22
C VAL A 195 -11.40 -10.30 26.18
N HIS A 196 -12.32 -10.09 27.13
CA HIS A 196 -13.60 -10.81 27.13
C HIS A 196 -14.53 -10.41 25.99
N GLY A 197 -14.31 -9.24 25.38
CA GLY A 197 -14.99 -8.77 24.18
C GLY A 197 -14.48 -9.40 22.87
N LEU A 198 -13.34 -10.11 22.88
CA LEU A 198 -12.87 -10.83 21.71
C LEU A 198 -13.84 -11.97 21.35
N GLN A 199 -14.17 -12.07 20.07
CA GLN A 199 -15.11 -13.06 19.55
C GLN A 199 -14.52 -14.46 19.61
N ARG A 200 -15.33 -15.45 19.96
CA ARG A 200 -14.93 -16.87 19.92
C ARG A 200 -14.91 -17.37 18.49
N ASN A 201 -13.89 -18.14 18.13
CA ASN A 201 -13.79 -18.77 16.82
C ASN A 201 -14.34 -20.20 16.87
N LEU A 202 -15.66 -20.33 16.71
CA LEU A 202 -16.37 -21.62 16.76
C LEU A 202 -15.93 -22.59 15.66
N LEU A 203 -15.43 -22.08 14.54
CA LEU A 203 -14.90 -22.92 13.46
C LEU A 203 -13.65 -23.70 13.93
N VAL A 204 -12.71 -23.02 14.58
CA VAL A 204 -11.49 -23.65 15.13
C VAL A 204 -11.84 -24.64 16.24
N GLU A 205 -12.84 -24.32 17.06
CA GLU A 205 -13.36 -25.22 18.10
C GLU A 205 -13.95 -26.52 17.50
N ASN A 206 -14.80 -26.40 16.48
CA ASN A 206 -15.39 -27.55 15.78
C ASN A 206 -14.32 -28.41 15.07
N ILE A 207 -13.28 -27.80 14.49
CA ILE A 207 -12.18 -28.54 13.83
C ILE A 207 -11.39 -29.36 14.86
N ILE A 208 -11.16 -28.82 16.05
CA ILE A 208 -10.47 -29.53 17.15
C ILE A 208 -11.31 -30.72 17.63
N ASP A 209 -12.63 -30.57 17.73
CA ASP A 209 -13.52 -31.67 18.13
C ASP A 209 -13.55 -32.81 17.10
N ILE A 210 -13.58 -32.48 15.80
CA ILE A 210 -13.47 -33.46 14.71
C ILE A 210 -12.11 -34.17 14.75
N TYR A 211 -11.02 -33.43 15.00
CA TYR A 211 -9.68 -33.99 15.08
C TYR A 211 -9.52 -34.96 16.26
N LYS A 212 -10.10 -34.63 17.44
CA LYS A 212 -10.13 -35.53 18.61
C LYS A 212 -10.94 -36.80 18.34
N GLN A 213 -12.10 -36.69 17.69
CA GLN A 213 -12.92 -37.85 17.31
C GLN A 213 -12.21 -38.78 16.32
N GLN A 214 -11.39 -38.24 15.42
CA GLN A 214 -10.60 -39.04 14.48
C GLN A 214 -9.42 -39.77 15.14
N GLN A 215 -8.81 -39.20 16.19
CA GLN A 215 -7.78 -39.88 16.98
C GLN A 215 -8.34 -41.02 17.84
N GLU A 216 -9.55 -40.87 18.37
CA GLU A 216 -10.21 -41.88 19.20
C GLU A 216 -10.92 -42.98 18.37
N GLY A 217 -11.14 -42.76 17.07
CA GLY A 217 -11.89 -43.64 16.17
C GLY A 217 -11.07 -44.63 15.32
N GLY A 218 -9.78 -44.80 15.59
CA GLY A 218 -8.87 -45.66 14.81
C GLY A 218 -9.06 -47.17 15.04
N GLY A 219 -10.20 -47.73 14.61
CA GLY A 219 -10.45 -49.18 14.63
C GLY A 219 -11.62 -49.64 13.76
N GLY A 220 -11.33 -49.97 12.49
CA GLY A 220 -12.17 -50.84 11.65
C GLY A 220 -13.10 -50.11 10.67
N GLY A 221 -12.73 -50.09 9.38
CA GLY A 221 -13.45 -49.40 8.32
C GLY A 221 -14.63 -50.16 7.69
N SER A 222 -15.42 -49.44 6.89
CA SER A 222 -15.73 -49.75 5.48
C SER A 222 -16.92 -48.89 4.96
N THR A 223 -16.65 -48.16 3.87
CA THR A 223 -17.53 -47.84 2.72
C THR A 223 -18.95 -47.29 2.94
N THR A 224 -19.13 -46.04 2.49
CA THR A 224 -20.22 -45.55 1.62
C THR A 224 -21.53 -46.34 1.62
N GLU A 225 -22.55 -45.79 2.26
CA GLU A 225 -23.86 -45.43 1.69
C GLU A 225 -24.80 -45.09 2.85
N THR A 226 -25.41 -43.90 2.79
CA THR A 226 -26.37 -43.41 3.79
C THR A 226 -27.68 -44.17 3.67
N SER A 227 -27.68 -45.43 4.11
CA SER A 227 -28.87 -46.21 4.42
C SER A 227 -29.10 -46.09 5.92
N ILE A 228 -30.06 -45.24 6.31
CA ILE A 228 -30.56 -45.17 7.68
C ILE A 228 -31.25 -46.51 7.97
N LYS A 229 -30.51 -47.47 8.55
CA LYS A 229 -31.09 -48.59 9.29
C LYS A 229 -31.18 -48.20 10.77
N PRO A 230 -32.31 -48.47 11.44
CA PRO A 230 -32.55 -47.99 12.79
C PRO A 230 -31.59 -48.71 13.74
N LYS A 231 -30.76 -47.93 14.45
CA LYS A 231 -30.12 -48.41 15.68
C LYS A 231 -31.25 -48.86 16.62
N SER A 232 -31.16 -50.10 17.11
CA SER A 232 -32.09 -50.64 18.09
C SER A 232 -32.25 -49.67 19.26
N SER A 233 -33.46 -49.12 19.40
CA SER A 233 -33.84 -48.22 20.48
C SER A 233 -33.75 -48.97 21.80
N LYS A 234 -32.68 -48.75 22.58
CA LYS A 234 -32.71 -49.01 24.01
C LYS A 234 -33.69 -48.00 24.60
N GLU A 235 -34.94 -48.42 24.78
CA GLU A 235 -35.96 -47.63 25.46
C GLU A 235 -35.45 -47.30 26.87
N PRO A 236 -35.55 -46.03 27.34
CA PRO A 236 -35.06 -45.66 28.65
C PRO A 236 -35.89 -46.36 29.74
N MET A 237 -35.20 -47.00 30.69
CA MET A 237 -35.79 -47.64 31.86
C MET A 237 -35.94 -46.64 33.00
N CYS A 238 -36.89 -46.88 33.90
CA CYS A 238 -37.08 -46.05 35.07
C CYS A 238 -35.90 -46.16 36.04
N GLN A 239 -35.45 -45.02 36.58
CA GLN A 239 -34.34 -44.98 37.54
C GLN A 239 -34.71 -45.55 38.92
N GLU A 240 -36.00 -45.58 39.28
CA GLU A 240 -36.48 -46.16 40.54
C GLU A 240 -36.94 -47.61 40.40
N HIS A 241 -37.31 -48.01 39.18
CA HIS A 241 -37.87 -49.32 38.88
C HIS A 241 -37.13 -49.88 37.67
N GLU A 242 -36.00 -50.54 37.93
CA GLU A 242 -35.03 -50.96 36.90
C GLU A 242 -35.62 -51.90 35.84
N ASP A 243 -36.66 -52.67 36.19
CA ASP A 243 -37.38 -53.59 35.30
C ASP A 243 -38.54 -52.93 34.53
N GLU A 244 -38.89 -51.68 34.85
CA GLU A 244 -40.03 -50.98 34.26
C GLU A 244 -39.61 -49.96 33.20
N LYS A 245 -40.27 -50.06 32.04
CA LYS A 245 -40.07 -49.13 30.93
C LYS A 245 -40.78 -47.81 31.17
N ILE A 246 -40.15 -46.71 30.73
CA ILE A 246 -40.81 -45.41 30.70
C ILE A 246 -41.87 -45.41 29.58
N ASN A 247 -43.13 -45.27 29.96
CA ASN A 247 -44.28 -45.42 29.06
C ASN A 247 -45.39 -44.37 29.27
N ILE A 248 -45.27 -43.52 30.30
CA ILE A 248 -46.27 -42.52 30.69
C ILE A 248 -45.58 -41.17 30.85
N TYR A 249 -46.29 -40.07 30.60
CA TYR A 249 -45.80 -38.72 30.88
C TYR A 249 -46.57 -38.10 32.04
N CYS A 250 -45.85 -37.61 33.05
CA CYS A 250 -46.44 -36.86 34.15
C CYS A 250 -46.61 -35.40 33.76
N VAL A 251 -47.84 -34.95 33.55
CA VAL A 251 -48.16 -33.56 33.18
C VAL A 251 -47.85 -32.60 34.31
N THR A 252 -48.13 -33.01 35.56
CA THR A 252 -47.88 -32.20 36.77
C THR A 252 -46.40 -31.85 36.96
N HIS A 253 -45.49 -32.79 36.66
CA HIS A 253 -44.05 -32.62 36.86
C HIS A 253 -43.28 -32.41 35.54
N GLN A 254 -43.96 -32.46 34.40
CA GLN A 254 -43.39 -32.34 33.05
C GLN A 254 -42.22 -33.30 32.75
N ILE A 255 -42.28 -34.52 33.30
CA ILE A 255 -41.25 -35.55 33.12
C ILE A 255 -41.86 -36.89 32.68
N PRO A 256 -41.13 -37.67 31.85
CA PRO A 256 -41.55 -39.01 31.49
C PRO A 256 -41.30 -39.97 32.68
N THR A 257 -42.23 -40.89 32.91
CA THR A 257 -42.26 -41.80 34.07
C THR A 257 -42.78 -43.20 33.68
N CYS A 258 -42.75 -44.16 34.62
CA CYS A 258 -43.26 -45.52 34.42
C CYS A 258 -44.57 -45.78 35.19
N SER A 259 -45.25 -46.88 34.85
CA SER A 259 -46.49 -47.31 35.51
C SER A 259 -46.34 -47.48 37.03
N MET A 260 -45.22 -48.02 37.50
CA MET A 260 -45.00 -48.26 38.93
C MET A 260 -44.84 -46.97 39.73
N CYS A 261 -44.15 -45.96 39.19
CA CYS A 261 -44.06 -44.63 39.78
C CYS A 261 -45.44 -43.94 39.88
N LYS A 262 -46.36 -44.22 38.94
CA LYS A 262 -47.74 -43.69 38.97
C LYS A 262 -48.65 -44.45 39.94
N VAL A 263 -48.54 -45.77 40.08
CA VAL A 263 -49.48 -46.51 40.93
C VAL A 263 -49.06 -46.52 42.40
N PHE A 264 -47.75 -46.64 42.67
CA PHE A 264 -47.21 -46.83 44.02
C PHE A 264 -46.11 -45.84 44.42
N GLY A 265 -45.55 -45.10 43.46
CA GLY A 265 -44.42 -44.20 43.69
C GLY A 265 -44.80 -42.72 43.81
N GLN A 266 -43.82 -41.87 43.52
CA GLN A 266 -43.89 -40.42 43.75
C GLN A 266 -44.93 -39.68 42.90
N HIS A 267 -45.48 -40.32 41.86
CA HIS A 267 -46.43 -39.71 40.93
C HIS A 267 -47.88 -40.17 41.17
N LYS A 268 -48.17 -40.77 42.33
CA LYS A 268 -49.49 -41.35 42.67
C LYS A 268 -50.66 -40.40 42.44
N ASP A 269 -50.53 -39.17 42.92
CA ASP A 269 -51.59 -38.15 42.86
C ASP A 269 -51.43 -37.18 41.67
N CYS A 270 -50.46 -37.43 40.76
CA CYS A 270 -50.20 -36.55 39.62
C CYS A 270 -51.10 -36.84 38.42
N GLU A 271 -51.39 -35.83 37.62
CA GLU A 271 -52.04 -36.00 36.33
C GLU A 271 -51.04 -36.57 35.31
N VAL A 272 -51.47 -37.60 34.59
CA VAL A 272 -50.63 -38.32 33.62
C VAL A 272 -51.32 -38.42 32.27
N SER A 273 -50.53 -38.48 31.21
CA SER A 273 -50.98 -38.65 29.83
C SER A 273 -50.18 -39.74 29.12
N PRO A 274 -50.74 -40.36 28.06
CA PRO A 274 -49.99 -41.30 27.24
C PRO A 274 -48.74 -40.65 26.65
N LEU A 275 -47.57 -41.25 26.88
CA LEU A 275 -46.28 -40.70 26.45
C LEU A 275 -46.25 -40.40 24.95
N ALA A 276 -46.82 -41.29 24.13
CA ALA A 276 -46.89 -41.12 22.68
C ALA A 276 -47.67 -39.86 22.26
N SER A 277 -48.75 -39.49 22.97
CA SER A 277 -49.55 -38.31 22.64
C SER A 277 -48.79 -37.02 22.94
N VAL A 278 -48.15 -36.95 24.11
CA VAL A 278 -47.34 -35.79 24.52
C VAL A 278 -46.11 -35.66 23.62
N TYR A 279 -45.46 -36.79 23.29
CA TYR A 279 -44.34 -36.82 22.35
C TYR A 279 -44.72 -36.24 20.99
N GLN A 280 -45.84 -36.67 20.39
CA GLN A 280 -46.25 -36.14 19.08
C GLN A 280 -46.61 -34.66 19.13
N ALA A 281 -47.29 -34.21 20.19
CA ALA A 281 -47.62 -32.80 20.38
C ALA A 281 -46.36 -31.92 20.53
N GLN A 282 -45.46 -32.26 21.47
CA GLN A 282 -44.21 -31.51 21.69
C GLN A 282 -43.28 -31.56 20.48
N LYS A 283 -43.23 -32.71 19.77
CA LYS A 283 -42.47 -32.83 18.52
C LYS A 283 -43.02 -31.91 17.43
N GLY A 284 -44.35 -31.80 17.31
CA GLY A 284 -45.01 -30.90 16.37
C GLY A 284 -44.75 -29.43 16.71
N GLU A 285 -44.91 -29.05 17.98
CA GLU A 285 -44.60 -27.69 18.48
C GLU A 285 -43.14 -27.31 18.23
N LEU A 286 -42.20 -28.22 18.54
CA LEU A 286 -40.78 -28.00 18.30
C LEU A 286 -40.49 -27.88 16.80
N SER A 287 -41.11 -28.70 15.95
CA SER A 287 -40.97 -28.60 14.50
C SER A 287 -41.45 -27.24 13.99
N ASN A 288 -42.63 -26.78 14.41
CA ASN A 288 -43.17 -25.48 14.01
C ASN A 288 -42.28 -24.31 14.50
N ALA A 289 -41.74 -24.41 15.72
CA ALA A 289 -40.81 -23.42 16.26
C ALA A 289 -39.49 -23.38 15.46
N ILE A 290 -38.98 -24.53 15.04
CA ILE A 290 -37.82 -24.63 14.16
C ILE A 290 -38.11 -23.99 12.80
N ASP A 291 -39.26 -24.28 12.18
CA ASP A 291 -39.64 -23.73 10.88
C ASP A 291 -39.74 -22.19 10.94
N ALA A 292 -40.33 -21.65 12.02
CA ALA A 292 -40.37 -20.21 12.26
C ALA A 292 -38.97 -19.60 12.43
N LEU A 293 -38.08 -20.27 13.16
CA LEU A 293 -36.70 -19.81 13.37
C LEU A 293 -35.90 -19.84 12.07
N VAL A 294 -36.08 -20.87 11.23
CA VAL A 294 -35.46 -20.96 9.91
C VAL A 294 -35.91 -19.81 9.01
N ALA A 295 -37.20 -19.46 9.03
CA ALA A 295 -37.72 -18.32 8.28
C ALA A 295 -37.13 -16.98 8.77
N VAL A 296 -37.02 -16.79 10.09
CA VAL A 296 -36.39 -15.60 10.68
C VAL A 296 -34.92 -15.51 10.29
N ASN A 297 -34.18 -16.62 10.35
CA ASN A 297 -32.77 -16.66 9.96
C ASN A 297 -32.59 -16.33 8.47
N GLY A 298 -33.45 -16.83 7.59
CA GLY A 298 -33.45 -16.47 6.17
C GLY A 298 -33.65 -14.97 5.95
N ARG A 299 -34.57 -14.35 6.69
CA ARG A 299 -34.81 -12.89 6.62
C ARG A 299 -33.62 -12.08 7.17
N LEU A 300 -33.01 -12.50 8.27
CA LEU A 300 -31.83 -11.83 8.83
C LEU A 300 -30.63 -11.93 7.87
N GLN A 301 -30.43 -13.08 7.24
CA GLN A 301 -29.37 -13.24 6.24
C GLN A 301 -29.58 -12.30 5.04
N ALA A 302 -30.82 -12.15 4.55
CA ALA A 302 -31.13 -11.22 3.48
C ALA A 302 -30.84 -9.76 3.87
N LEU A 303 -31.17 -9.36 5.11
CA LEU A 303 -30.84 -8.02 5.62
C LEU A 303 -29.34 -7.81 5.76
N LEU A 304 -28.58 -8.80 6.23
CA LEU A 304 -27.13 -8.72 6.29
C LEU A 304 -26.51 -8.50 4.91
N ASN A 305 -26.93 -9.29 3.92
CA ASN A 305 -26.47 -9.13 2.54
C ASN A 305 -26.82 -7.73 2.00
N GLN A 306 -28.02 -7.21 2.27
CA GLN A 306 -28.40 -5.86 1.87
C GLN A 306 -27.51 -4.78 2.51
N MET A 307 -27.12 -4.94 3.78
CA MET A 307 -26.21 -4.01 4.46
C MET A 307 -24.79 -4.07 3.87
N GLU A 308 -24.31 -5.27 3.51
CA GLU A 308 -23.01 -5.45 2.83
C GLU A 308 -22.99 -4.81 1.44
N GLU A 309 -24.07 -4.99 0.66
CA GLU A 309 -24.26 -4.34 -0.64
C GLU A 309 -24.30 -2.82 -0.51
N ALA A 310 -25.04 -2.29 0.47
CA ALA A 310 -25.10 -0.85 0.73
C ALA A 310 -23.73 -0.28 1.13
N SER A 311 -22.98 -0.99 1.98
CA SER A 311 -21.62 -0.59 2.38
C SER A 311 -20.67 -0.55 1.18
N THR A 312 -20.73 -1.57 0.32
CA THR A 312 -19.92 -1.63 -0.91
C THR A 312 -20.30 -0.49 -1.86
N ALA A 313 -21.60 -0.22 -2.04
CA ALA A 313 -22.07 0.88 -2.87
C ALA A 313 -21.61 2.26 -2.36
N VAL A 314 -21.60 2.48 -1.03
CA VAL A 314 -21.08 3.71 -0.42
C VAL A 314 -19.57 3.84 -0.67
N GLN A 315 -18.79 2.78 -0.51
CA GLN A 315 -17.35 2.79 -0.80
C GLN A 315 -17.08 3.14 -2.28
N ASP A 316 -17.80 2.49 -3.20
CA ASP A 316 -17.68 2.74 -4.63
C ASP A 316 -18.07 4.17 -5.01
N ASN A 317 -19.15 4.69 -4.42
CA ASN A 317 -19.59 6.07 -4.62
C ASN A 317 -18.56 7.08 -4.10
N ALA A 318 -18.02 6.84 -2.91
CA ALA A 318 -16.97 7.68 -2.34
C ALA A 318 -15.70 7.66 -3.21
N GLN A 319 -15.31 6.49 -3.73
CA GLN A 319 -14.16 6.37 -4.62
C GLN A 319 -14.39 7.13 -5.94
N ARG A 320 -15.59 7.03 -6.52
CA ARG A 320 -15.96 7.81 -7.71
C ARG A 320 -15.94 9.32 -7.44
N ALA A 321 -16.44 9.76 -6.29
CA ALA A 321 -16.41 11.16 -5.91
C ALA A 321 -14.97 11.68 -5.77
N LYS A 322 -14.10 10.91 -5.11
CA LYS A 322 -12.66 11.22 -5.01
C LYS A 322 -12.00 11.32 -6.39
N GLN A 323 -12.24 10.35 -7.27
CA GLN A 323 -11.68 10.36 -8.61
C GLN A 323 -12.13 11.60 -9.40
N ARG A 324 -13.41 11.95 -9.35
CA ARG A 324 -13.94 13.15 -10.02
C ARG A 324 -13.29 14.43 -9.50
N LEU A 325 -13.07 14.53 -8.18
CA LEU A 325 -12.34 15.66 -7.60
C LEU A 325 -10.91 15.74 -8.15
N SER A 326 -10.19 14.61 -8.16
CA SER A 326 -8.85 14.54 -8.73
C SER A 326 -8.82 14.98 -10.19
N GLU A 327 -9.73 14.48 -11.02
CA GLU A 327 -9.84 14.86 -12.44
C GLU A 327 -10.11 16.37 -12.64
N CYS A 328 -10.90 16.98 -11.75
CA CYS A 328 -11.11 18.43 -11.76
C CYS A 328 -9.81 19.20 -11.49
N PHE A 329 -9.04 18.80 -10.48
CA PHE A 329 -7.75 19.43 -10.17
C PHE A 329 -6.70 19.17 -11.25
N ASP A 330 -6.65 17.97 -11.82
CA ASP A 330 -5.77 17.65 -12.95
C ASP A 330 -6.04 18.55 -14.16
N SER A 331 -7.32 18.84 -14.42
CA SER A 331 -7.72 19.79 -15.46
C SER A 331 -7.25 21.23 -15.16
N LEU A 332 -7.31 21.66 -13.89
CA LEU A 332 -6.79 22.96 -13.46
C LEU A 332 -5.27 23.03 -13.59
N TYR A 333 -4.54 21.98 -13.19
CA TYR A 333 -3.09 21.90 -13.37
C TYR A 333 -2.70 21.98 -14.85
N ALA A 334 -3.41 21.26 -15.72
CA ALA A 334 -3.17 21.30 -17.16
C ALA A 334 -3.36 22.72 -17.72
N ALA A 335 -4.45 23.41 -17.34
CA ALA A 335 -4.70 24.78 -17.77
C ALA A 335 -3.64 25.77 -17.28
N LEU A 336 -3.19 25.62 -16.03
CA LEU A 336 -2.12 26.44 -15.47
C LEU A 336 -0.78 26.20 -16.18
N GLU A 337 -0.43 24.95 -16.47
CA GLU A 337 0.82 24.61 -17.16
C GLU A 337 0.79 25.07 -18.62
N GLU A 338 -0.35 24.96 -19.31
CA GLU A 338 -0.54 25.52 -20.65
C GLU A 338 -0.33 27.05 -20.63
N ARG A 339 -0.94 27.74 -19.65
CA ARG A 339 -0.79 29.19 -19.51
C ARG A 339 0.64 29.60 -19.23
N LYS A 340 1.33 28.89 -18.34
CA LYS A 340 2.76 29.10 -18.03
C LYS A 340 3.62 28.90 -19.27
N SER A 341 3.41 27.82 -20.01
CA SER A 341 4.14 27.52 -21.24
C SER A 341 3.99 28.64 -22.28
N ALA A 342 2.77 29.12 -22.49
CA ALA A 342 2.50 30.24 -23.40
C ALA A 342 3.17 31.55 -22.96
N LEU A 343 3.28 31.82 -21.65
CA LEU A 343 3.98 32.99 -21.14
C LEU A 343 5.50 32.88 -21.31
N LEU A 344 6.07 31.70 -21.06
CA LEU A 344 7.49 31.43 -21.29
C LEU A 344 7.85 31.55 -22.77
N GLU A 345 7.01 31.05 -23.67
CA GLU A 345 7.23 31.18 -25.12
C GLU A 345 7.29 32.64 -25.56
N ARG A 346 6.47 33.51 -24.98
CA ARG A 346 6.52 34.97 -25.26
C ARG A 346 7.83 35.60 -24.81
N ILE A 347 8.34 35.21 -23.64
CA ILE A 347 9.63 35.70 -23.13
C ILE A 347 10.77 35.23 -24.05
N SER A 348 10.80 33.94 -24.37
CA SER A 348 11.79 33.35 -25.28
C SER A 348 11.77 34.01 -26.65
N LYS A 349 10.59 34.29 -27.20
CA LYS A 349 10.46 34.96 -28.49
C LYS A 349 11.07 36.37 -28.47
N GLU A 350 10.75 37.19 -27.45
CA GLU A 350 11.34 38.54 -27.34
C GLU A 350 12.86 38.45 -27.14
N GLN A 351 13.33 37.49 -26.34
CA GLN A 351 14.76 37.24 -26.16
C GLN A 351 15.45 36.89 -27.48
N ASP A 352 14.88 35.96 -28.26
CA ASP A 352 15.44 35.52 -29.54
C ASP A 352 15.46 36.66 -30.56
N GLU A 353 14.40 37.47 -30.63
CA GLU A 353 14.33 38.66 -31.48
C GLU A 353 15.42 39.68 -31.09
N LYS A 354 15.59 39.95 -29.79
CA LYS A 354 16.63 40.87 -29.29
C LYS A 354 18.03 40.37 -29.59
N ILE A 355 18.30 39.10 -29.34
CA ILE A 355 19.60 38.46 -29.63
C ILE A 355 19.87 38.46 -31.13
N ALA A 356 18.87 38.16 -31.96
CA ALA A 356 18.99 38.17 -33.42
C ALA A 356 19.34 39.57 -33.94
N ALA A 357 18.70 40.61 -33.42
CA ALA A 357 18.99 42.00 -33.76
C ALA A 357 20.44 42.37 -33.40
N LEU A 358 20.89 42.06 -32.17
CA LEU A 358 22.27 42.31 -31.73
C LEU A 358 23.30 41.55 -32.57
N ARG A 359 23.03 40.27 -32.90
CA ARG A 359 23.90 39.47 -33.78
C ARG A 359 23.97 40.02 -35.20
N SER A 360 22.87 40.56 -35.72
CA SER A 360 22.84 41.22 -37.02
C SER A 360 23.70 42.49 -37.01
N LEU A 361 23.55 43.31 -35.98
CA LEU A 361 24.32 44.54 -35.82
C LEU A 361 25.82 44.25 -35.65
N ALA A 362 26.17 43.25 -34.82
CA ALA A 362 27.55 42.80 -34.64
C ALA A 362 28.18 42.28 -35.94
N ARG A 363 27.43 41.55 -36.78
CA ARG A 363 27.89 41.14 -38.11
C ARG A 363 28.17 42.34 -39.01
N SER A 364 27.26 43.32 -39.06
CA SER A 364 27.48 44.54 -39.84
C SER A 364 28.75 45.29 -39.39
N TYR A 365 28.98 45.38 -38.07
CA TYR A 365 30.23 45.93 -37.54
C TYR A 365 31.46 45.11 -37.93
N GLY A 366 31.37 43.78 -37.88
CA GLY A 366 32.42 42.86 -38.33
C GLY A 366 32.79 43.07 -39.80
N ASP A 367 31.80 43.14 -40.69
CA ASP A 367 32.01 43.33 -42.13
C ASP A 367 32.67 44.69 -42.42
N ARG A 368 32.23 45.76 -41.74
CA ARG A 368 32.82 47.10 -41.85
C ARG A 368 34.26 47.12 -41.35
N LEU A 369 34.54 46.46 -40.23
CA LEU A 369 35.88 46.33 -39.66
C LEU A 369 36.82 45.55 -40.58
N GLN A 370 36.34 44.45 -41.17
CA GLN A 370 37.11 43.67 -42.13
C GLN A 370 37.47 44.51 -43.36
N ALA A 371 36.48 45.19 -43.97
CA ALA A 371 36.73 46.06 -45.12
C ALA A 371 37.72 47.20 -44.79
N ALA A 372 37.64 47.77 -43.59
CA ALA A 372 38.58 48.79 -43.13
C ALA A 372 39.99 48.23 -42.91
N THR A 373 40.11 47.02 -42.37
CA THR A 373 41.39 46.30 -42.22
C THR A 373 42.02 46.01 -43.57
N GLU A 374 41.27 45.46 -44.52
CA GLU A 374 41.76 45.17 -45.88
C GLU A 374 42.18 46.45 -46.63
N LEU A 375 41.45 47.56 -46.45
CA LEU A 375 41.83 48.86 -47.00
C LEU A 375 43.13 49.37 -46.36
N THR A 376 43.31 49.15 -45.06
CA THR A 376 44.53 49.51 -44.33
C THR A 376 45.72 48.72 -44.84
N ASP A 377 45.59 47.40 -45.00
CA ASP A 377 46.65 46.54 -45.54
C ASP A 377 47.06 46.95 -46.95
N ARG A 378 46.09 47.24 -47.83
CA ARG A 378 46.37 47.76 -49.17
C ARG A 378 47.09 49.12 -49.14
N ALA A 379 46.71 49.99 -48.21
CA ALA A 379 47.37 51.29 -48.04
C ALA A 379 48.83 51.13 -47.55
N VAL A 380 49.08 50.21 -46.62
CA VAL A 380 50.43 49.89 -46.13
C VAL A 380 51.28 49.28 -47.24
N GLN A 381 50.77 48.29 -47.98
CA GLN A 381 51.49 47.70 -49.12
C GLN A 381 51.84 48.74 -50.19
N ALA A 382 50.95 49.71 -50.45
CA ALA A 382 51.23 50.80 -51.36
C ALA A 382 52.38 51.70 -50.85
N LEU A 383 52.47 51.94 -49.54
CA LEU A 383 53.56 52.71 -48.92
C LEU A 383 54.92 52.00 -49.00
N GLU A 384 54.94 50.68 -49.11
CA GLU A 384 56.17 49.87 -49.23
C GLU A 384 56.69 49.76 -50.69
N GLN A 385 55.97 50.32 -51.68
CA GLN A 385 56.38 50.26 -53.09
C GLN A 385 57.67 51.06 -53.36
N SER A 386 58.57 50.48 -54.16
CA SER A 386 59.88 51.08 -54.50
C SER A 386 59.84 52.05 -55.69
N SER A 387 58.76 52.08 -56.48
CA SER A 387 58.56 52.99 -57.61
C SER A 387 57.64 54.17 -57.25
N ALA A 388 58.16 55.40 -57.35
CA ALA A 388 57.38 56.61 -57.07
C ALA A 388 56.17 56.79 -58.02
N ALA A 389 56.26 56.30 -59.26
CA ALA A 389 55.19 56.41 -60.24
C ALA A 389 54.01 55.47 -59.91
N GLU A 390 54.30 54.23 -59.49
CA GLU A 390 53.28 53.26 -59.09
C GLU A 390 52.54 53.71 -57.83
N PHE A 391 53.29 54.24 -56.85
CA PHE A 391 52.73 54.83 -55.63
C PHE A 391 51.78 56.00 -55.94
N LEU A 392 52.18 56.94 -56.81
CA LEU A 392 51.35 58.09 -57.15
C LEU A 392 50.07 57.72 -57.91
N LEU A 393 50.08 56.64 -58.70
CA LEU A 393 48.90 56.12 -59.39
C LEU A 393 47.89 55.51 -58.40
N ALA A 394 48.34 54.81 -57.37
CA ALA A 394 47.47 54.16 -56.38
C ALA A 394 47.03 55.10 -55.22
N SER A 395 47.92 55.97 -54.76
CA SER A 395 47.75 56.77 -53.53
C SER A 395 46.54 57.70 -53.55
N LYS A 396 46.25 58.37 -54.68
CA LYS A 396 45.11 59.30 -54.76
C LYS A 396 43.78 58.61 -54.49
N ASN A 397 43.59 57.39 -55.02
CA ASN A 397 42.38 56.61 -54.83
C ASN A 397 42.29 56.06 -53.40
N LEU A 398 43.37 55.48 -52.88
CA LEU A 398 43.44 54.96 -51.51
C LEU A 398 43.19 56.06 -50.48
N ILE A 399 43.79 57.23 -50.61
CA ILE A 399 43.57 58.38 -49.71
C ILE A 399 42.10 58.81 -49.71
N SER A 400 41.42 58.78 -50.86
CA SER A 400 39.98 59.07 -50.92
C SER A 400 39.18 58.01 -50.16
N GLN A 401 39.40 56.72 -50.46
CA GLN A 401 38.70 55.61 -49.82
C GLN A 401 38.90 55.61 -48.30
N THR A 402 40.12 55.82 -47.81
CA THR A 402 40.43 55.86 -46.37
C THR A 402 39.73 57.04 -45.70
N LYS A 403 39.68 58.22 -46.35
CA LYS A 403 38.96 59.38 -45.82
C LYS A 403 37.45 59.16 -45.76
N ASP A 404 36.89 58.48 -46.75
CA ASP A 404 35.46 58.22 -46.81
C ASP A 404 35.03 57.19 -45.75
N VAL A 405 35.82 56.13 -45.54
CA VAL A 405 35.60 55.16 -44.45
C VAL A 405 35.78 55.83 -43.08
N ALA A 406 36.80 56.67 -42.90
CA ALA A 406 37.02 57.39 -41.64
C ALA A 406 35.86 58.35 -41.28
N LYS A 407 35.19 58.91 -42.29
CA LYS A 407 34.01 59.77 -42.08
C LYS A 407 32.75 58.98 -41.74
N SER A 408 32.55 57.80 -42.33
CA SER A 408 31.36 56.99 -42.10
C SER A 408 31.32 56.31 -40.72
N SER A 409 32.48 56.19 -40.05
CA SER A 409 32.58 55.70 -38.66
C SER A 409 31.93 56.61 -37.60
N LEU A 410 31.55 57.85 -37.94
CA LEU A 410 30.93 58.79 -36.99
C LEU A 410 29.41 58.60 -36.85
N ALA A 411 28.78 57.81 -37.72
CA ALA A 411 27.34 57.57 -37.77
C ALA A 411 27.00 56.11 -37.42
N GLU A 412 27.53 55.60 -36.31
CA GLU A 412 27.30 54.22 -35.86
C GLU A 412 25.88 54.05 -35.26
N GLU A 413 25.10 53.13 -35.82
CA GLU A 413 23.82 52.69 -35.26
C GLU A 413 24.04 51.89 -33.98
N ARG A 414 23.63 52.42 -32.84
CA ARG A 414 23.69 51.73 -31.55
C ARG A 414 22.30 51.22 -31.15
N PRO A 415 22.21 50.10 -30.42
CA PRO A 415 20.96 49.72 -29.78
C PRO A 415 20.44 50.87 -28.91
N GLU A 416 19.13 51.00 -28.83
CA GLU A 416 18.51 51.99 -27.95
C GLU A 416 18.91 51.73 -26.48
N PRO A 417 19.08 52.77 -25.64
CA PRO A 417 19.39 52.59 -24.23
C PRO A 417 18.34 51.73 -23.52
N GLY A 418 18.77 50.65 -22.85
CA GLY A 418 17.90 49.73 -22.13
C GLY A 418 17.26 48.63 -23.00
N PHE A 419 17.71 48.45 -24.24
CA PHE A 419 17.30 47.37 -25.13
C PHE A 419 17.38 45.97 -24.49
N GLU A 420 18.38 45.77 -23.63
CA GLU A 420 18.65 44.53 -22.90
C GLU A 420 17.66 44.22 -21.77
N ARG A 421 16.83 45.19 -21.35
CA ARG A 421 15.93 45.02 -20.22
C ARG A 421 14.77 44.07 -20.56
N MET A 422 14.40 43.24 -19.60
CA MET A 422 13.28 42.28 -19.69
C MET A 422 12.31 42.42 -18.50
N ASP A 423 12.44 43.49 -17.71
CA ASP A 423 11.75 43.64 -16.42
C ASP A 423 10.23 43.87 -16.54
N HIS A 424 9.72 44.16 -17.75
CA HIS A 424 8.29 44.36 -18.00
C HIS A 424 7.47 43.06 -17.97
N PHE A 425 8.13 41.90 -17.95
CA PHE A 425 7.48 40.62 -17.77
C PHE A 425 7.16 40.38 -16.29
N THR A 426 6.00 40.88 -15.85
CA THR A 426 5.46 40.69 -14.49
C THR A 426 4.18 39.87 -14.53
N LEU A 427 3.96 39.01 -13.53
CA LEU A 427 2.74 38.21 -13.37
C LEU A 427 2.20 38.41 -11.95
N ASP A 428 0.93 38.78 -11.85
CA ASP A 428 0.17 38.86 -10.59
C ASP A 428 -0.74 37.63 -10.45
N THR A 429 -0.63 36.94 -9.32
CA THR A 429 -1.36 35.70 -9.01
C THR A 429 -2.32 35.83 -7.83
N GLU A 430 -2.38 36.99 -7.15
CA GLU A 430 -3.09 37.14 -5.86
C GLU A 430 -4.59 36.79 -5.96
N GLN A 431 -5.25 37.20 -7.04
CA GLN A 431 -6.68 36.92 -7.24
C GLN A 431 -6.95 35.42 -7.46
N VAL A 432 -6.06 34.74 -8.17
CA VAL A 432 -6.21 33.31 -8.47
C VAL A 432 -5.95 32.49 -7.21
N GLU A 433 -4.92 32.84 -6.43
CA GLU A 433 -4.63 32.22 -5.14
C GLU A 433 -5.78 32.41 -4.14
N THR A 434 -6.39 33.61 -4.12
CA THR A 434 -7.59 33.89 -3.31
C THR A 434 -8.79 33.05 -3.75
N PHE A 435 -8.96 32.82 -5.06
CA PHE A 435 -10.04 31.98 -5.56
C PHE A 435 -9.82 30.49 -5.22
N LEU A 436 -8.59 30.00 -5.40
CA LEU A 436 -8.22 28.62 -5.08
C LEU A 436 -8.37 28.30 -3.58
N SER A 437 -8.02 29.23 -2.70
CA SER A 437 -8.16 29.05 -1.24
C SER A 437 -9.60 29.00 -0.74
N LYS A 438 -10.56 29.50 -1.52
CA LYS A 438 -12.00 29.49 -1.22
C LYS A 438 -12.76 28.34 -1.89
N MET A 439 -12.07 27.45 -2.60
CA MET A 439 -12.71 26.29 -3.21
C MET A 439 -13.12 25.29 -2.12
N ASP A 440 -14.42 25.00 -2.06
CA ASP A 440 -14.97 23.98 -1.19
C ASP A 440 -16.08 23.19 -1.90
N PHE A 441 -16.44 22.04 -1.35
CA PHE A 441 -17.67 21.36 -1.71
C PHE A 441 -18.83 22.23 -1.26
N GLY A 442 -19.59 22.79 -2.20
CA GLY A 442 -20.63 23.79 -1.93
C GLY A 442 -21.77 23.29 -1.02
N GLY A 443 -21.51 23.27 0.27
CA GLY A 443 -22.43 22.95 1.34
C GLY A 443 -21.82 23.37 2.66
N ASP A 444 -22.05 24.62 3.04
CA ASP A 444 -22.22 24.96 4.45
C ASP A 444 -23.07 26.24 4.57
N ASP A 445 -23.76 26.31 5.72
CA ASP A 445 -24.51 27.43 6.31
C ASP A 445 -26.00 27.55 5.93
N ASP A 446 -26.84 26.65 6.47
CA ASP A 446 -28.25 26.93 6.86
C ASP A 446 -28.80 25.77 7.74
N GLU A 447 -28.10 25.44 8.83
CA GLU A 447 -28.77 24.87 10.02
C GLU A 447 -28.25 25.64 11.24
N GLU A 448 -28.63 26.92 11.32
CA GLU A 448 -28.89 27.54 12.61
C GLU A 448 -29.93 26.65 13.31
N PHE A 449 -29.44 25.73 14.15
CA PHE A 449 -30.21 25.23 15.28
C PHE A 449 -30.50 26.44 16.16
N GLU A 450 -31.58 27.17 15.84
CA GLU A 450 -32.21 28.06 16.80
C GLU A 450 -32.65 27.19 17.98
N ASP A 451 -31.91 27.37 19.08
CA ASP A 451 -32.34 27.01 20.42
C ASP A 451 -33.73 27.59 20.68
N ALA A 452 -34.77 26.80 20.46
CA ALA A 452 -36.09 27.08 21.00
C ALA A 452 -36.14 26.65 22.47
N GLU A 453 -35.53 27.46 23.33
CA GLU A 453 -36.00 27.59 24.72
C GLU A 453 -37.36 28.32 24.72
N ASP A 454 -38.35 27.67 25.32
CA ASP A 454 -39.50 28.22 26.05
C ASP A 454 -40.47 29.23 25.40
N GLN A 455 -41.70 28.74 25.16
CA GLN A 455 -43.04 29.35 25.37
C GLN A 455 -44.08 28.39 24.74
N GLU A 456 -45.11 27.84 25.37
CA GLU A 456 -45.93 28.09 26.57
C GLU A 456 -46.39 26.77 27.21
#